data_AF-A0A8D1EDP2-F1
#
_entry.id   AF-A0A8D1EDP2-F1
#
_cell.length_a   1.000
_cell.length_b   1.000
_cell.length_c   1.000
_cell.angle_alpha   90.00
_cell.angle_beta   90.00
_cell.angle_gamma   90.00
#
_symmetry.space_group_name_H-M   'P 1'
#
loop_
_entity.id
_entity.type
_entity.pdbx_description
1 polymer ?
#
loop_
_entity_poly.entity_id
_entity_poly.type
_entity_poly.pdbx_seq_one_letter_code
_entity_poly.pdbx_strand_id
1 'polypeptide(L)'
;MFVPCGDSVPDLAGCTLLMPAVSVGNVGQLAIDLIISTLNMCKIGYFYTDCLVPMVGNNPYATAEENSTELSINAEVYASPSKKLVALQLRSIFIKYKSKSFCEKLLSWVKSSDLAKVVVLSSSHSYQRNDLQLRSTPFRYLLTPSIPKSVQNKIQSLNWEEMEKSPCIPEIDDSEFCVRVPGGGITKTLYDEGCSKGIPMAVLLKFVSEGDNIPDALGLVEYLNEWLQIIKPCVSFTET
;
A
#
# COMPACT_ATOMS: atom_id res chain seq x y z
N MET A 1 0.59 -1.35 18.58
CA MET A 1 2.04 -1.19 18.75
C MET A 1 2.73 -2.26 17.91
N PHE A 2 3.84 -1.95 17.26
CA PHE A 2 4.65 -2.94 16.56
C PHE A 2 5.33 -3.86 17.58
N VAL A 3 5.32 -5.17 17.33
CA VAL A 3 5.95 -6.20 18.15
C VAL A 3 6.91 -7.00 17.26
N PRO A 4 8.22 -6.98 17.53
CA PRO A 4 9.18 -7.75 16.76
C PRO A 4 9.03 -9.26 17.02
N CYS A 5 9.34 -10.08 16.02
CA CYS A 5 9.34 -11.55 16.17
C CYS A 5 10.59 -12.08 16.89
N GLY A 6 11.70 -11.35 16.87
CA GLY A 6 12.94 -11.70 17.58
C GLY A 6 13.18 -10.84 18.82
N ASP A 7 14.26 -11.12 19.53
CA ASP A 7 14.63 -10.45 20.79
C ASP A 7 15.06 -8.97 20.60
N SER A 8 15.34 -8.56 19.36
CA SER A 8 15.77 -7.20 19.03
C SER A 8 14.84 -6.52 18.03
N VAL A 9 14.73 -5.20 18.14
CA VAL A 9 13.97 -4.38 17.19
C VAL A 9 14.75 -4.31 15.87
N PRO A 10 14.16 -4.67 14.73
CA PRO A 10 14.83 -4.60 13.44
C PRO A 10 15.14 -3.14 13.08
N ASP A 11 16.32 -2.89 12.54
CA ASP A 11 16.69 -1.58 11.98
C ASP A 11 15.99 -1.39 10.63
N LEU A 12 15.06 -0.44 10.58
CA LEU A 12 14.28 -0.09 9.39
C LEU A 12 14.70 1.25 8.79
N ALA A 13 15.77 1.86 9.31
CA ALA A 13 16.19 3.19 8.91
C ALA A 13 16.53 3.23 7.41
N GLY A 14 15.98 4.22 6.72
CA GLY A 14 16.18 4.41 5.29
C GLY A 14 15.49 3.37 4.39
N CYS A 15 14.69 2.45 4.93
CA CYS A 15 13.91 1.51 4.14
C CYS A 15 12.66 2.15 3.52
N THR A 16 12.15 1.57 2.44
CA THR A 16 10.83 1.90 1.89
C THR A 16 9.79 0.95 2.45
N LEU A 17 8.74 1.50 3.07
CA LEU A 17 7.57 0.72 3.50
C LEU A 17 6.55 0.63 2.37
N LEU A 18 6.19 -0.59 1.98
CA LEU A 18 5.05 -0.91 1.15
C LEU A 18 3.90 -1.31 2.06
N MET A 19 2.70 -0.75 1.86
CA MET A 19 1.55 -1.13 2.65
C MET A 19 0.25 -1.10 1.83
N PRO A 20 -0.71 -1.98 2.14
CA PRO A 20 -2.00 -1.96 1.49
C PRO A 20 -2.89 -0.93 2.18
N ALA A 21 -3.75 -0.29 1.40
CA ALA A 21 -5.02 0.16 1.92
C ALA A 21 -6.03 -0.99 1.83
N VAL A 22 -6.78 -1.24 2.91
CA VAL A 22 -7.96 -2.12 2.84
C VAL A 22 -9.04 -1.35 2.08
N SER A 23 -9.14 -1.62 0.78
CA SER A 23 -10.00 -0.94 -0.20
C SER A 23 -10.69 -1.94 -1.14
N VAL A 24 -11.59 -1.47 -2.00
CA VAL A 24 -12.39 -2.30 -2.92
C VAL A 24 -11.56 -3.35 -3.67
N GLY A 25 -12.07 -4.57 -3.77
CA GLY A 25 -11.40 -5.66 -4.49
C GLY A 25 -10.12 -6.19 -3.81
N ASN A 26 -9.77 -5.71 -2.62
CA ASN A 26 -8.58 -6.11 -1.86
C ASN A 26 -7.27 -6.01 -2.68
N VAL A 27 -7.24 -5.16 -3.71
CA VAL A 27 -6.16 -5.10 -4.71
C VAL A 27 -4.83 -4.79 -4.04
N GLY A 28 -4.80 -3.84 -3.10
CA GLY A 28 -3.60 -3.51 -2.34
C GLY A 28 -3.08 -4.69 -1.52
N GLN A 29 -3.96 -5.46 -0.88
CA GLN A 29 -3.59 -6.61 -0.06
C GLN A 29 -3.04 -7.75 -0.92
N LEU A 30 -3.69 -8.03 -2.06
CA LEU A 30 -3.23 -9.02 -3.04
C LEU A 30 -1.89 -8.62 -3.66
N ALA A 31 -1.68 -7.33 -3.95
CA ALA A 31 -0.42 -6.81 -4.45
C ALA A 31 0.72 -7.00 -3.44
N ILE A 32 0.44 -6.81 -2.16
CA ILE A 32 1.40 -7.04 -1.07
C ILE A 32 1.69 -8.53 -0.89
N ASP A 33 0.68 -9.42 -0.99
CA ASP A 33 0.89 -10.87 -0.99
C ASP A 33 1.83 -11.29 -2.12
N LEU A 34 1.59 -10.77 -3.33
CA LEU A 34 2.42 -11.05 -4.49
C LEU A 34 3.87 -10.59 -4.26
N ILE A 35 4.07 -9.39 -3.72
CA ILE A 35 5.41 -8.85 -3.44
C ILE A 35 6.13 -9.67 -2.37
N ILE A 36 5.45 -10.00 -1.26
CA ILE A 36 6.03 -10.79 -0.17
C ILE A 36 6.47 -12.16 -0.68
N SER A 37 5.59 -12.84 -1.43
CA SER A 37 5.86 -14.15 -2.02
C SER A 37 6.98 -14.08 -3.06
N THR A 38 6.92 -13.14 -4.01
CA THR A 38 7.93 -13.02 -5.09
C THR A 38 9.32 -12.69 -4.57
N LEU A 39 9.42 -11.91 -3.49
CA LEU A 39 10.69 -11.48 -2.91
C LEU A 39 11.17 -12.37 -1.76
N ASN A 40 10.45 -13.44 -1.42
CA ASN A 40 10.70 -14.30 -0.25
C ASN A 40 10.96 -13.46 1.02
N MET A 41 10.10 -12.48 1.29
CA MET A 41 10.30 -11.58 2.43
C MET A 41 10.12 -12.33 3.76
N CYS A 42 10.98 -12.05 4.74
CA CYS A 42 10.91 -12.69 6.05
C CYS A 42 10.02 -11.90 7.00
N LYS A 43 9.18 -12.58 7.77
CA LYS A 43 8.36 -11.96 8.83
C LYS A 43 9.27 -11.43 9.95
N ILE A 44 9.17 -10.15 10.24
CA ILE A 44 9.99 -9.46 11.26
C ILE A 44 9.18 -9.03 12.49
N GLY A 45 7.85 -9.05 12.39
CA GLY A 45 6.98 -8.64 13.48
C GLY A 45 5.53 -8.51 13.06
N TYR A 46 4.73 -7.91 13.94
CA TYR A 46 3.31 -7.70 13.72
C TYR A 46 2.80 -6.49 14.51
N PHE A 47 1.61 -6.00 14.16
CA PHE A 47 0.94 -4.94 14.92
C PHE A 47 -0.02 -5.54 15.93
N TYR A 48 0.32 -5.45 17.21
CA TYR A 48 -0.64 -5.67 18.29
C TYR A 48 -1.61 -4.49 18.35
N THR A 49 -2.87 -4.71 17.97
CA THR A 49 -3.87 -3.65 17.86
C THR A 49 -5.29 -4.16 18.10
N ASP A 50 -6.10 -3.31 18.70
CA ASP A 50 -7.53 -3.52 18.93
C ASP A 50 -8.41 -2.92 17.80
N CYS A 51 -7.77 -2.45 16.73
CA CYS A 51 -8.42 -1.75 15.61
C CYS A 51 -8.87 -2.68 14.47
N LEU A 52 -8.42 -3.93 14.50
CA LEU A 52 -8.62 -4.94 13.46
C LEU A 52 -9.36 -6.14 14.04
N VAL A 53 -10.18 -6.80 13.22
CA VAL A 53 -10.86 -8.02 13.64
C VAL A 53 -9.82 -9.11 13.92
N PRO A 54 -9.88 -9.81 15.08
CA PRO A 54 -8.96 -10.90 15.37
C PRO A 54 -9.10 -12.02 14.34
N MET A 55 -7.96 -12.53 13.86
CA MET A 55 -7.91 -13.71 12.99
C MET A 55 -6.61 -14.46 13.22
N VAL A 56 -6.66 -15.76 12.96
CA VAL A 56 -5.52 -16.66 12.90
C VAL A 56 -5.74 -17.62 11.74
N GLY A 57 -4.68 -17.96 11.03
CA GLY A 57 -4.70 -18.93 9.94
C GLY A 57 -3.32 -19.49 9.66
N ASN A 58 -3.27 -20.41 8.70
CA ASN A 58 -2.01 -21.01 8.25
C ASN A 58 -1.15 -19.97 7.54
N ASN A 59 0.17 -20.13 7.56
CA ASN A 59 1.08 -19.30 6.79
C ASN A 59 0.78 -19.39 5.28
N PRO A 60 0.31 -18.30 4.62
CA PRO A 60 -0.03 -18.33 3.20
C PRO A 60 1.20 -18.34 2.28
N TYR A 61 2.40 -18.12 2.83
CA TYR A 61 3.67 -18.14 2.11
C TYR A 61 4.49 -19.40 2.42
N ALA A 62 3.88 -20.41 3.04
CA ALA A 62 4.57 -21.66 3.34
C ALA A 62 4.96 -22.38 2.03
N THR A 63 6.25 -22.59 1.84
CA THR A 63 6.83 -23.33 0.70
C THR A 63 7.63 -24.55 1.16
N ALA A 64 7.79 -24.73 2.48
CA ALA A 64 8.52 -25.81 3.10
C ALA A 64 7.79 -26.28 4.37
N GLU A 65 8.10 -27.48 4.87
CA GLU A 65 7.49 -28.00 6.10
C GLU A 65 7.83 -27.13 7.32
N GLU A 66 9.05 -26.58 7.37
CA GLU A 66 9.55 -25.77 8.49
C GLU A 66 8.69 -24.52 8.73
N ASN A 67 8.30 -23.81 7.67
CA ASN A 67 7.49 -22.58 7.78
C ASN A 67 5.97 -22.83 7.70
N SER A 68 5.54 -24.08 7.53
CA SER A 68 4.13 -24.46 7.47
C SER A 68 3.42 -24.35 8.83
N THR A 69 4.17 -24.43 9.92
CA THR A 69 3.66 -24.33 11.29
C THR A 69 3.51 -22.89 11.78
N GLU A 70 4.05 -21.92 11.04
CA GLU A 70 3.90 -20.51 11.38
C GLU A 70 2.44 -20.06 11.22
N LEU A 71 1.95 -19.32 12.21
CA LEU A 71 0.62 -18.75 12.16
C LEU A 71 0.67 -17.37 11.51
N SER A 72 -0.30 -17.14 10.64
CA SER A 72 -0.62 -15.84 10.04
C SER A 72 -1.69 -15.14 10.88
N ILE A 73 -1.48 -13.87 11.18
CA ILE A 73 -2.42 -13.02 11.91
C ILE A 73 -2.81 -11.75 11.14
N ASN A 74 -3.66 -10.92 11.73
CA ASN A 74 -4.36 -9.83 11.07
C ASN A 74 -3.49 -8.71 10.48
N ALA A 75 -2.33 -8.41 11.08
CA ALA A 75 -1.44 -7.34 10.66
C ALA A 75 0.03 -7.70 10.89
N GLU A 76 0.72 -8.15 9.84
CA GLU A 76 2.07 -8.69 9.91
C GLU A 76 3.05 -7.82 9.11
N VAL A 77 4.30 -7.77 9.53
CA VAL A 77 5.34 -6.98 8.89
C VAL A 77 6.45 -7.91 8.42
N TYR A 78 6.83 -7.73 7.16
CA TYR A 78 7.85 -8.51 6.46
C TYR A 78 8.97 -7.58 6.00
N ALA A 79 10.18 -8.10 5.86
CA ALA A 79 11.33 -7.33 5.37
C ALA A 79 12.12 -8.09 4.30
N SER A 80 12.72 -7.31 3.41
CA SER A 80 13.74 -7.75 2.46
C SER A 80 14.96 -6.83 2.64
N PRO A 81 15.90 -7.19 3.53
CA PRO A 81 17.07 -6.35 3.84
C PRO A 81 17.92 -6.03 2.61
N SER A 82 18.08 -7.01 1.70
CA SER A 82 18.85 -6.85 0.45
C SER A 82 18.29 -5.77 -0.47
N LYS A 83 16.99 -5.45 -0.37
CA LYS A 83 16.31 -4.43 -1.16
C LYS A 83 15.96 -3.17 -0.37
N LYS A 84 16.27 -3.12 0.94
CA LYS A 84 15.81 -2.06 1.87
C LYS A 84 14.29 -1.85 1.80
N LEU A 85 13.55 -2.96 1.75
CA LEU A 85 12.08 -2.96 1.68
C LEU A 85 11.47 -3.55 2.95
N VAL A 86 10.38 -2.94 3.38
CA VAL A 86 9.49 -3.43 4.42
C VAL A 86 8.10 -3.52 3.82
N ALA A 87 7.35 -4.58 4.11
CA ALA A 87 5.97 -4.73 3.69
C ALA A 87 5.08 -4.95 4.91
N LEU A 88 4.05 -4.13 5.08
CA LEU A 88 2.96 -4.40 6.02
C LEU A 88 1.89 -5.18 5.27
N GLN A 89 1.45 -6.33 5.76
CA GLN A 89 0.28 -7.03 5.25
C GLN A 89 -0.89 -6.92 6.23
N LEU A 90 -2.06 -6.57 5.72
CA LEU A 90 -3.32 -6.54 6.47
C LEU A 90 -4.23 -7.64 5.92
N ARG A 91 -4.75 -8.51 6.77
CA ARG A 91 -5.64 -9.63 6.36
C ARG A 91 -7.04 -9.58 6.94
N SER A 92 -7.32 -8.61 7.80
CA SER A 92 -8.63 -8.43 8.40
C SER A 92 -9.17 -7.03 8.19
N ILE A 93 -10.49 -6.89 8.34
CA ILE A 93 -11.17 -5.61 8.26
C ILE A 93 -11.00 -4.80 9.55
N PHE A 94 -11.19 -3.49 9.42
CA PHE A 94 -11.20 -2.58 10.55
C PHE A 94 -12.47 -2.74 11.38
N ILE A 95 -12.31 -2.74 12.70
CA ILE A 95 -13.42 -2.54 13.63
C ILE A 95 -13.99 -1.13 13.41
N LYS A 96 -15.32 -1.02 13.43
CA LYS A 96 -16.04 0.23 13.17
C LYS A 96 -15.44 1.40 13.97
N TYR A 97 -15.21 2.52 13.29
CA TYR A 97 -14.62 3.75 13.84
C TYR A 97 -13.17 3.67 14.33
N LYS A 98 -12.47 2.54 14.20
CA LYS A 98 -11.08 2.40 14.66
C LYS A 98 -10.02 2.56 13.56
N SER A 99 -10.42 2.71 12.30
CA SER A 99 -9.48 2.88 11.18
C SER A 99 -8.58 4.10 11.33
N LYS A 100 -9.12 5.25 11.79
CA LYS A 100 -8.33 6.46 12.04
C LYS A 100 -7.28 6.24 13.14
N SER A 101 -7.69 5.66 14.28
CA SER A 101 -6.79 5.30 15.37
C SER A 101 -5.67 4.36 14.90
N PHE A 102 -5.97 3.38 14.03
CA PHE A 102 -4.93 2.55 13.43
C PHE A 102 -3.96 3.35 12.56
N CYS A 103 -4.47 4.22 11.68
CA CYS A 103 -3.64 5.08 10.83
C CYS A 103 -2.71 5.96 11.69
N GLU A 104 -3.22 6.56 12.76
CA GLU A 104 -2.42 7.39 13.67
C GLU A 104 -1.28 6.58 14.32
N LYS A 105 -1.59 5.40 14.87
CA LYS A 105 -0.60 4.50 15.49
C LYS A 105 0.44 4.02 14.48
N LEU A 106 0.01 3.66 13.26
CA LEU A 106 0.88 3.21 12.18
C LEU A 106 1.83 4.32 11.73
N LEU A 107 1.32 5.52 11.48
CA LEU A 107 2.13 6.65 11.04
C LEU A 107 3.08 7.15 12.15
N SER A 108 2.70 7.00 13.43
CA SER A 108 3.63 7.21 14.54
C SER A 108 4.78 6.21 14.51
N TRP A 109 4.50 4.93 14.23
CA TRP A 109 5.54 3.91 14.08
C TRP A 109 6.43 4.16 12.86
N VAL A 110 5.86 4.62 11.74
CA VAL A 110 6.63 4.99 10.54
C VAL A 110 7.67 6.06 10.88
N LYS A 111 7.26 7.10 11.63
CA LYS A 111 8.16 8.16 12.07
C LYS A 111 9.23 7.66 13.02
N SER A 112 8.88 6.83 14.00
CA SER A 112 9.86 6.33 14.98
C SER A 112 10.85 5.33 14.41
N SER A 113 10.58 4.79 13.22
CA SER A 113 11.41 3.77 12.56
C SER A 113 12.33 4.35 11.48
N ASP A 114 12.38 5.68 11.32
CA ASP A 114 13.23 6.40 10.35
C ASP A 114 13.15 5.87 8.91
N LEU A 115 11.95 5.45 8.50
CA LEU A 115 11.68 4.99 7.13
C LEU A 115 11.89 6.14 6.12
N ALA A 116 12.55 5.84 5.00
CA ALA A 116 12.83 6.84 3.96
C ALA A 116 11.55 7.35 3.28
N LYS A 117 10.61 6.45 3.01
CA LYS A 117 9.31 6.75 2.40
C LYS A 117 8.30 5.62 2.59
N VAL A 118 7.04 5.96 2.45
CA VAL A 118 5.90 5.02 2.45
C VAL A 118 5.26 4.99 1.06
N VAL A 119 4.94 3.80 0.57
CA VAL A 119 4.13 3.60 -0.64
C VAL A 119 2.87 2.83 -0.27
N VAL A 120 1.72 3.48 -0.40
CA VAL A 120 0.41 2.89 -0.15
C VAL A 120 -0.14 2.34 -1.46
N LEU A 121 -0.43 1.04 -1.50
CA LEU A 121 -1.08 0.37 -2.61
C LEU A 121 -2.59 0.29 -2.37
N SER A 122 -3.38 0.86 -3.26
CA SER A 122 -4.82 1.01 -3.09
C SER A 122 -5.61 0.76 -4.37
N SER A 123 -6.93 0.88 -4.26
CA SER A 123 -7.90 0.77 -5.32
C SER A 123 -9.07 1.71 -5.05
N SER A 124 -9.84 2.01 -6.11
CA SER A 124 -11.02 2.87 -6.05
C SER A 124 -12.10 2.31 -6.98
N HIS A 125 -13.37 2.61 -6.72
CA HIS A 125 -14.47 2.14 -7.55
C HIS A 125 -14.39 2.67 -8.98
N SER A 126 -14.39 1.78 -9.96
CA SER A 126 -14.38 2.09 -11.40
C SER A 126 -15.65 2.79 -11.87
N TYR A 127 -16.81 2.44 -11.31
CA TYR A 127 -18.11 3.00 -11.69
C TYR A 127 -18.32 4.45 -11.21
N GLN A 128 -17.41 4.99 -10.37
CA GLN A 128 -17.43 6.39 -9.93
C GLN A 128 -16.36 7.24 -10.63
N ARG A 129 -15.78 6.74 -11.72
CA ARG A 129 -14.82 7.51 -12.53
C ARG A 129 -15.51 8.66 -13.24
N ASN A 130 -14.85 9.81 -13.29
CA ASN A 130 -15.26 10.94 -14.12
C ASN A 130 -14.77 10.79 -15.58
N ASP A 131 -15.19 11.70 -16.46
CA ASP A 131 -14.88 11.64 -17.90
C ASP A 131 -13.37 11.72 -18.21
N LEU A 132 -12.58 12.44 -17.41
CA LEU A 132 -11.12 12.48 -17.58
C LEU A 132 -10.51 11.12 -17.23
N GLN A 133 -10.99 10.53 -16.13
CA GLN A 133 -10.56 9.23 -15.68
C GLN A 133 -10.93 8.17 -16.70
N LEU A 134 -12.15 8.15 -17.25
CA LEU A 134 -12.59 7.15 -18.24
C LEU A 134 -11.78 7.17 -19.55
N ARG A 135 -11.25 8.32 -19.96
CA ARG A 135 -10.48 8.50 -21.21
C ARG A 135 -8.99 8.15 -21.10
N SER A 136 -8.52 7.76 -19.93
CA SER A 136 -7.11 7.54 -19.62
C SER A 136 -6.90 6.18 -18.94
N THR A 137 -5.64 5.90 -18.57
CA THR A 137 -5.30 4.67 -17.85
C THR A 137 -6.09 4.58 -16.53
N PRO A 138 -6.39 3.38 -16.03
CA PRO A 138 -7.10 3.21 -14.76
C PRO A 138 -6.20 3.44 -13.54
N PHE A 139 -4.95 3.86 -13.72
CA PHE A 139 -3.98 4.05 -12.65
C PHE A 139 -3.87 5.52 -12.27
N ARG A 140 -3.72 5.79 -10.98
CA ARG A 140 -3.47 7.12 -10.44
C ARG A 140 -2.44 7.07 -9.33
N TYR A 141 -1.80 8.20 -9.11
CA TYR A 141 -0.97 8.39 -7.93
C TYR A 141 -1.35 9.66 -7.15
N LEU A 142 -0.96 9.70 -5.87
CA LEU A 142 -0.98 10.89 -5.03
C LEU A 142 0.36 11.01 -4.30
N LEU A 143 0.84 12.23 -4.14
CA LEU A 143 2.08 12.52 -3.42
C LEU A 143 1.84 13.47 -2.26
N THR A 144 2.33 13.11 -1.09
CA THR A 144 2.40 14.04 0.03
C THR A 144 3.44 15.14 -0.25
N PRO A 145 3.26 16.37 0.29
CA PRO A 145 4.21 17.46 0.08
C PRO A 145 5.64 17.17 0.56
N SER A 146 5.79 16.27 1.54
CA SER A 146 7.08 15.88 2.11
C SER A 146 7.86 14.87 1.26
N ILE A 147 7.29 14.38 0.15
CA ILE A 147 8.03 13.47 -0.74
C ILE A 147 9.23 14.21 -1.38
N PRO A 148 10.44 13.61 -1.42
CA PRO A 148 11.62 14.27 -1.99
C PRO A 148 11.42 14.66 -3.46
N LYS A 149 11.96 15.82 -3.87
CA LYS A 149 11.90 16.30 -5.27
C LYS A 149 12.48 15.30 -6.28
N SER A 150 13.51 14.55 -5.89
CA SER A 150 14.08 13.48 -6.72
C SER A 150 13.06 12.39 -7.05
N VAL A 151 12.19 12.05 -6.09
CA VAL A 151 11.08 11.10 -6.30
C VAL A 151 10.00 11.71 -7.19
N GLN A 152 9.64 12.99 -6.96
CA GLN A 152 8.64 13.69 -7.79
C GLN A 152 9.06 13.71 -9.26
N ASN A 153 10.30 14.12 -9.53
CA ASN A 153 10.86 14.17 -10.88
C ASN A 153 10.88 12.78 -11.53
N LYS A 154 11.19 11.73 -10.75
CA LYS A 154 11.19 10.35 -11.26
C LYS A 154 9.78 9.91 -11.65
N ILE A 155 8.77 10.19 -10.83
CA ILE A 155 7.36 9.86 -11.14
C ILE A 155 6.87 10.65 -12.34
N GLN A 156 7.19 11.95 -12.43
CA GLN A 156 6.86 12.78 -13.59
C GLN A 156 7.48 12.22 -14.88
N SER A 157 8.71 11.69 -14.83
CA SER A 157 9.35 11.06 -15.99
C SER A 157 8.67 9.77 -16.48
N LEU A 158 7.79 9.16 -15.67
CA LEU A 158 7.00 7.98 -16.05
C LEU A 158 5.71 8.34 -16.79
N ASN A 159 5.39 9.64 -16.93
CA ASN A 159 4.15 10.13 -17.56
C ASN A 159 2.88 9.53 -16.92
N TRP A 160 2.92 9.35 -15.60
CA TRP A 160 1.77 8.89 -14.83
C TRP A 160 0.76 10.02 -14.61
N GLU A 161 -0.51 9.65 -14.46
CA GLU A 161 -1.60 10.59 -14.16
C GLU A 161 -1.76 10.75 -12.64
N GLU A 162 -1.70 11.99 -12.15
CA GLU A 162 -2.01 12.32 -10.75
C GLU A 162 -3.53 12.25 -10.53
N MET A 163 -3.94 11.82 -9.34
CA MET A 163 -5.35 11.78 -8.97
C MET A 163 -5.96 13.18 -8.99
N GLU A 164 -7.05 13.32 -9.74
CA GLU A 164 -7.69 14.60 -9.98
C GLU A 164 -8.35 15.13 -8.70
N LYS A 165 -8.22 16.43 -8.47
CA LYS A 165 -8.95 17.14 -7.42
C LYS A 165 -10.32 17.54 -7.95
N SER A 166 -11.32 17.49 -7.08
CA SER A 166 -12.69 17.89 -7.42
C SER A 166 -13.30 18.73 -6.31
N PRO A 167 -14.29 19.58 -6.62
CA PRO A 167 -15.02 20.35 -5.62
C PRO A 167 -15.54 19.43 -4.49
N CYS A 168 -15.29 19.80 -3.23
CA CYS A 168 -15.80 19.07 -2.06
C CYS A 168 -17.33 18.95 -2.11
N ILE A 169 -17.97 20.05 -2.50
CA ILE A 169 -19.42 20.13 -2.67
C ILE A 169 -19.69 20.37 -4.15
N PRO A 170 -20.34 19.43 -4.85
CA PRO A 170 -20.76 19.66 -6.23
C PRO A 170 -21.59 20.95 -6.32
N GLU A 171 -21.43 21.69 -7.42
CA GLU A 171 -22.27 22.87 -7.76
C GLU A 171 -22.09 24.11 -6.86
N ILE A 172 -21.07 24.12 -5.99
CA ILE A 172 -20.64 25.31 -5.25
C ILE A 172 -19.29 25.78 -5.80
N ASP A 173 -19.30 26.93 -6.51
CA ASP A 173 -18.12 27.51 -7.17
C ASP A 173 -16.97 27.84 -6.20
N ASP A 174 -17.28 28.23 -4.96
CA ASP A 174 -16.30 28.55 -3.92
C ASP A 174 -15.88 27.34 -3.06
N SER A 175 -16.28 26.11 -3.42
CA SER A 175 -15.93 24.96 -2.59
C SER A 175 -14.45 24.57 -2.75
N GLU A 176 -13.81 24.23 -1.63
CA GLU A 176 -12.44 23.74 -1.64
C GLU A 176 -12.31 22.48 -2.50
N PHE A 177 -11.19 22.35 -3.20
CA PHE A 177 -10.88 21.17 -3.99
C PHE A 177 -10.31 20.07 -3.09
N CYS A 178 -10.94 18.89 -3.10
CA CYS A 178 -10.44 17.71 -2.41
C CYS A 178 -10.20 16.54 -3.35
N VAL A 179 -9.32 15.66 -2.90
CA VAL A 179 -9.12 14.35 -3.48
C VAL A 179 -10.18 13.41 -2.93
N ARG A 180 -10.89 12.71 -3.82
CA ARG A 180 -11.87 11.68 -3.46
C ARG A 180 -11.38 10.33 -3.95
N VAL A 181 -11.38 9.32 -3.09
CA VAL A 181 -11.03 7.93 -3.45
C VAL A 181 -12.18 7.01 -3.04
N PRO A 182 -13.27 6.95 -3.81
CA PRO A 182 -14.43 6.14 -3.45
C PRO A 182 -14.09 4.65 -3.37
N GLY A 183 -14.52 3.98 -2.31
CA GLY A 183 -14.11 2.59 -2.05
C GLY A 183 -12.64 2.45 -1.64
N GLY A 184 -11.90 3.55 -1.49
CA GLY A 184 -10.50 3.57 -1.08
C GLY A 184 -10.25 3.23 0.40
N GLY A 185 -11.29 2.98 1.18
CA GLY A 185 -11.17 2.61 2.59
C GLY A 185 -10.33 3.61 3.39
N ILE A 186 -9.16 3.17 3.88
CA ILE A 186 -8.26 3.99 4.69
C ILE A 186 -7.34 4.93 3.89
N THR A 187 -7.34 4.86 2.55
CA THR A 187 -6.39 5.60 1.70
C THR A 187 -6.41 7.10 1.91
N LYS A 188 -7.60 7.70 1.89
CA LYS A 188 -7.75 9.14 2.10
C LYS A 188 -7.25 9.55 3.49
N THR A 189 -7.59 8.78 4.52
CA THR A 189 -7.14 9.03 5.89
C THR A 189 -5.61 8.95 6.00
N LEU A 190 -4.97 7.93 5.40
CA LEU A 190 -3.51 7.80 5.38
C LEU A 190 -2.85 8.98 4.66
N TYR A 191 -3.41 9.40 3.52
CA TYR A 191 -2.90 10.52 2.75
C TYR A 191 -3.02 11.85 3.50
N ASP A 192 -4.19 12.16 4.04
CA ASP A 192 -4.47 13.41 4.77
C ASP A 192 -3.61 13.50 6.05
N GLU A 193 -3.53 12.40 6.81
CA GLU A 193 -2.66 12.30 8.00
C GLU A 193 -1.18 12.35 7.62
N GLY A 194 -0.78 11.71 6.52
CA GLY A 194 0.57 11.74 5.98
C GLY A 194 1.01 13.16 5.59
N CYS A 195 0.14 13.92 4.93
CA CYS A 195 0.34 15.34 4.63
C CYS A 195 0.49 16.15 5.94
N SER A 196 -0.44 15.99 6.87
CA SER A 196 -0.46 16.74 8.14
C SER A 196 0.77 16.45 9.01
N LYS A 197 1.26 15.21 8.97
CA LYS A 197 2.41 14.75 9.75
C LYS A 197 3.73 14.90 9.02
N GLY A 198 3.74 15.37 7.77
CA GLY A 198 4.96 15.53 6.98
C GLY A 198 5.67 14.21 6.67
N ILE A 199 4.92 13.13 6.45
CA ILE A 199 5.48 11.82 6.14
C ILE A 199 5.70 11.73 4.62
N PRO A 200 6.91 11.39 4.14
CA PRO A 200 7.17 11.15 2.72
C PRO A 200 6.39 9.93 2.22
N MET A 201 5.20 10.16 1.68
CA MET A 201 4.28 9.12 1.24
C MET A 201 3.83 9.33 -0.21
N ALA A 202 3.79 8.23 -0.96
CA ALA A 202 3.12 8.10 -2.24
C ALA A 202 1.97 7.10 -2.12
N VAL A 203 0.83 7.39 -2.76
CA VAL A 203 -0.26 6.43 -2.94
C VAL A 203 -0.27 6.05 -4.41
N LEU A 204 -0.31 4.75 -4.71
CA LEU A 204 -0.57 4.22 -6.04
C LEU A 204 -1.90 3.50 -6.00
N LEU A 205 -2.80 3.78 -6.94
CA LEU A 205 -4.11 3.16 -6.97
C LEU A 205 -4.57 2.79 -8.38
N LYS A 206 -5.42 1.76 -8.45
CA LYS A 206 -6.13 1.36 -9.67
C LYS A 206 -7.64 1.49 -9.48
N PHE A 207 -8.34 2.00 -10.49
CA PHE A 207 -9.80 1.92 -10.52
C PHE A 207 -10.25 0.49 -10.88
N VAL A 208 -11.08 -0.12 -10.04
CA VAL A 208 -11.48 -1.53 -10.16
C VAL A 208 -12.98 -1.73 -9.92
N SER A 209 -13.47 -2.84 -10.45
CA SER A 209 -14.82 -3.36 -10.21
C SER A 209 -14.78 -4.48 -9.18
N GLU A 210 -15.92 -4.77 -8.55
CA GLU A 210 -16.05 -5.97 -7.73
C GLU A 210 -15.89 -7.24 -8.60
N GLY A 211 -15.33 -8.30 -8.02
CA GLY A 211 -15.10 -9.57 -8.71
C GLY A 211 -13.68 -10.10 -8.51
N ASP A 212 -13.16 -10.81 -9.52
CA ASP A 212 -11.78 -11.27 -9.53
C ASP A 212 -10.83 -10.10 -9.80
N ASN A 213 -10.07 -9.74 -8.77
CA ASN A 213 -9.15 -8.61 -8.75
C ASN A 213 -7.67 -9.07 -8.78
N ILE A 214 -7.40 -10.35 -9.07
CA ILE A 214 -6.02 -10.84 -9.24
C ILE A 214 -5.30 -10.11 -10.39
N PRO A 215 -5.91 -9.91 -11.59
CA PRO A 215 -5.28 -9.14 -12.66
C PRO A 215 -5.06 -7.67 -12.27
N ASP A 216 -5.94 -7.12 -11.44
CA ASP A 216 -5.80 -5.76 -10.92
C ASP A 216 -4.60 -5.62 -9.99
N ALA A 217 -4.38 -6.60 -9.11
CA ALA A 217 -3.23 -6.65 -8.23
C ALA A 217 -1.92 -6.79 -9.00
N LEU A 218 -1.88 -7.65 -10.03
CA LEU A 218 -0.73 -7.79 -10.93
C LEU A 218 -0.39 -6.45 -11.59
N GLY A 219 -1.38 -5.80 -12.22
CA GLY A 219 -1.17 -4.50 -12.85
C GLY A 219 -0.73 -3.41 -11.87
N LEU A 220 -1.21 -3.43 -10.62
CA LEU A 220 -0.76 -2.48 -9.59
C LEU A 220 0.70 -2.73 -9.16
N VAL A 221 1.12 -4.00 -9.11
CA VAL A 221 2.53 -4.36 -8.83
C VAL A 221 3.43 -3.99 -10.01
N GLU A 222 2.99 -4.20 -11.25
CA GLU A 222 3.71 -3.76 -12.46
C GLU A 222 3.90 -2.24 -12.45
N TYR A 223 2.83 -1.50 -12.16
CA TYR A 223 2.86 -0.04 -12.00
C TYR A 223 3.84 0.39 -10.91
N LEU A 224 3.83 -0.25 -9.74
CA LEU A 224 4.85 -0.02 -8.70
C LEU A 224 6.27 -0.30 -9.21
N ASN A 225 6.43 -1.37 -10.00
CA ASN A 225 7.73 -1.86 -10.44
C ASN A 225 8.36 -1.00 -11.54
N GLU A 226 7.57 -0.31 -12.36
CA GLU A 226 8.06 0.74 -13.28
C GLU A 226 8.85 1.82 -12.53
N TRP A 227 8.43 2.14 -11.30
CA TRP A 227 9.11 3.12 -10.45
C TRP A 227 10.23 2.51 -9.61
N LEU A 228 9.95 1.47 -8.81
CA LEU A 228 10.89 0.96 -7.82
C LEU A 228 11.83 -0.13 -8.33
N GLN A 229 11.50 -0.79 -9.46
CA GLN A 229 12.29 -1.86 -10.08
C GLN A 229 12.71 -2.96 -9.09
N ILE A 230 11.78 -3.33 -8.20
CA ILE A 230 12.00 -4.28 -7.11
C ILE A 230 11.94 -5.73 -7.56
N ILE A 231 11.19 -6.02 -8.63
CA ILE A 231 11.03 -7.35 -9.23
C ILE A 231 11.73 -7.33 -10.60
N LYS A 232 12.60 -8.32 -10.84
CA LYS A 232 13.22 -8.47 -12.16
C LYS A 232 12.16 -8.96 -13.16
N PRO A 233 12.11 -8.43 -14.39
CA PRO A 233 11.28 -9.01 -15.44
C PRO A 233 11.64 -10.49 -15.59
N CYS A 234 10.64 -11.36 -15.61
CA CYS A 234 10.87 -12.75 -15.99
C CYS A 234 11.27 -12.74 -17.46
N VAL A 235 12.53 -13.05 -17.77
CA VAL A 235 12.95 -13.24 -19.16
C VAL A 235 12.25 -14.52 -19.61
N SER A 236 11.20 -14.38 -20.42
CA SER A 236 10.58 -15.52 -21.08
C SER A 236 11.66 -16.24 -21.88
N PHE A 237 11.94 -17.50 -21.51
CA PHE A 237 12.70 -18.38 -22.37
C PHE A 237 11.91 -18.49 -23.67
N THR A 238 12.47 -17.94 -24.75
CA THR A 238 12.06 -18.31 -26.10
C THR A 238 12.26 -19.81 -26.23
N GLU A 239 11.16 -20.56 -26.30
CA GLU A 239 11.18 -21.95 -26.71
C GLU A 239 11.88 -22.03 -28.08
N THR A 240 13.04 -22.68 -28.10
CA THR A 240 13.72 -23.15 -29.32
C THR A 240 13.14 -24.46 -29.76
#